data_AF-A0AB36WC89-F1
#
_entry.id   AF-A0AB36WC89-F1
#
_cell.length_a   1.000
_cell.length_b   1.000
_cell.length_c   1.000
_cell.angle_alpha   90.00
_cell.angle_beta   90.00
_cell.angle_gamma   90.00
#
_symmetry.space_group_name_H-M   'P 1'
#
loop_
_entity.id
_entity.type
_entity.pdbx_description
1 polymer ?
#
loop_
_entity_poly.entity_id
_entity_poly.type
_entity_poly.pdbx_seq_one_letter_code
_entity_poly.pdbx_strand_id
1 'polypeptide(L)'
;MSQLLYKYFLRKTGLDHVVAVGPEEDPYFEPIPDEDLHFYQRKGAKRKRALPDFIPKHDLKILKSVKRKAYRLDLQLSLCGLRIGWAGVIGLLPWIGDIIAMLFALQLVKKAGQVEGGLPPALRQKMMVNVACDFGIGLIPLVGDFINVLYKCNSRNFVLLEKYLVEKYEKERPDTHVPLQKAQETV
;
A
#
# COMPACT_ATOMS: atom_id res chain seq x y z
N MET A 1 13.54 13.26 -15.81
CA MET A 1 12.68 12.56 -16.78
C MET A 1 12.21 11.27 -16.11
N SER A 2 10.97 11.13 -15.65
CA SER A 2 9.86 10.70 -16.51
C SER A 2 8.54 10.64 -15.71
N GLN A 3 8.31 11.39 -14.62
CA GLN A 3 6.98 11.37 -13.95
C GLN A 3 5.85 11.65 -14.97
N LEU A 4 6.09 12.61 -15.86
CA LEU A 4 5.17 12.94 -16.95
C LEU A 4 5.08 11.86 -18.03
N LEU A 5 6.20 11.26 -18.42
CA LEU A 5 6.25 10.20 -19.44
C LEU A 5 5.69 8.87 -18.91
N TYR A 6 5.90 8.56 -17.64
CA TYR A 6 5.32 7.45 -16.90
C TYR A 6 3.82 7.62 -16.74
N LYS A 7 3.34 8.80 -16.31
CA LYS A 7 1.90 9.12 -16.26
C LYS A 7 1.28 9.06 -17.66
N TYR A 8 1.97 9.57 -18.68
CA TYR A 8 1.52 9.51 -20.07
C TYR A 8 1.42 8.06 -20.57
N PHE A 9 2.44 7.24 -20.30
CA PHE A 9 2.44 5.83 -20.67
C PHE A 9 1.31 5.05 -19.99
N LEU A 10 1.14 5.21 -18.67
CA LEU A 10 0.07 4.56 -17.91
C LEU A 10 -1.32 4.96 -18.42
N ARG A 11 -1.53 6.24 -18.70
CA ARG A 11 -2.81 6.75 -19.23
C ARG A 11 -3.08 6.23 -20.64
N LYS A 12 -2.05 6.08 -21.46
CA LYS A 12 -2.16 5.58 -22.84
C LYS A 12 -2.43 4.07 -22.89
N THR A 13 -1.89 3.30 -21.95
CA THR A 13 -2.12 1.85 -21.84
C THR A 13 -3.35 1.49 -21.02
N GLY A 14 -3.98 2.48 -20.37
CA GLY A 14 -5.13 2.27 -19.48
C GLY A 14 -4.77 1.48 -18.22
N LEU A 15 -3.50 1.46 -17.79
CA LEU A 15 -3.02 0.72 -16.61
C LEU A 15 -3.03 1.56 -15.32
N ASP A 16 -3.50 2.80 -15.40
CA ASP A 16 -3.63 3.73 -14.29
C ASP A 16 -4.49 3.17 -13.14
N HIS A 17 -5.61 2.53 -13.46
CA HIS A 17 -6.48 1.88 -12.46
C HIS A 17 -5.80 0.71 -11.72
N VAL A 18 -4.85 0.03 -12.37
CA VAL A 18 -4.08 -1.09 -11.77
C VAL A 18 -3.02 -0.55 -10.82
N VAL A 19 -2.41 0.60 -11.12
CA VAL A 19 -1.39 1.22 -10.27
C VAL A 19 -2.00 1.97 -9.08
N ALA A 20 -3.24 2.45 -9.20
CA ALA A 20 -3.92 3.21 -8.16
C ALA A 20 -4.28 2.35 -6.93
N VAL A 21 -3.46 2.44 -5.88
CA VAL A 21 -3.66 1.73 -4.61
C VAL A 21 -4.78 2.38 -3.77
N GLY A 22 -5.06 3.66 -3.99
CA GLY A 22 -6.08 4.44 -3.29
C GLY A 22 -6.35 5.77 -4.00
N PRO A 23 -7.14 6.68 -3.38
CA PRO A 23 -7.44 8.00 -3.92
C PRO A 23 -6.21 8.94 -3.98
N GLU A 24 -5.18 8.68 -3.17
CA GLU A 24 -3.89 9.38 -3.22
C GLU A 24 -2.85 8.61 -4.04
N GLU A 25 -1.97 9.33 -4.75
CA GLU A 25 -0.94 8.75 -5.64
C GLU A 25 0.06 7.83 -4.92
N ASP A 26 0.31 8.01 -3.61
CA ASP A 26 1.27 7.21 -2.82
C ASP A 26 0.78 6.98 -1.37
N PRO A 27 0.56 5.72 -0.93
CA PRO A 27 0.08 5.41 0.43
C PRO A 27 1.12 5.61 1.54
N TYR A 28 2.40 5.84 1.21
CA TYR A 28 3.47 5.93 2.20
C TYR A 28 4.07 7.32 2.34
N PHE A 29 4.00 8.14 1.29
CA PHE A 29 4.63 9.44 1.24
C PHE A 29 3.63 10.53 0.84
N GLU A 30 3.63 11.61 1.60
CA GLU A 30 2.84 12.81 1.30
C GLU A 30 3.78 13.94 0.85
N PRO A 31 3.36 14.80 -0.09
CA PRO A 31 4.09 16.02 -0.39
C PRO A 31 4.11 16.93 0.85
N ILE A 32 5.26 17.48 1.18
CA ILE A 32 5.37 18.47 2.26
C ILE A 32 4.69 19.75 1.77
N PRO A 33 3.71 20.30 2.49
CA PRO A 33 3.09 21.56 2.10
C PRO A 33 4.13 22.68 2.11
N ASP A 34 3.95 23.69 1.26
CA ASP A 34 4.89 24.82 1.10
C ASP A 34 5.16 25.57 2.44
N GLU A 35 4.24 25.46 3.40
CA GLU A 35 4.33 26.01 4.76
C GLU A 35 5.31 25.23 5.67
N ASP A 36 5.36 23.91 5.55
CA ASP A 36 6.22 23.01 6.35
C ASP A 36 7.60 22.77 5.71
N LEU A 37 7.85 23.39 4.55
CA LEU A 37 9.06 23.19 3.76
C LEU A 37 10.25 23.92 4.40
N HIS A 38 11.27 23.17 4.81
CA HIS A 38 12.50 23.77 5.33
C HIS A 38 13.30 24.47 4.22
N PHE A 39 14.11 25.47 4.58
CA PHE A 39 14.83 26.31 3.59
C PHE A 39 15.79 25.53 2.67
N TYR A 40 16.28 24.36 3.10
CA TYR A 40 17.13 23.48 2.30
C TYR A 40 16.33 22.52 1.39
N GLN A 41 15.02 22.39 1.59
CA GLN A 41 14.18 21.44 0.88
C GLN A 41 13.59 22.10 -0.38
N ARG A 42 13.57 21.34 -1.48
CA ARG A 42 12.96 21.81 -2.74
C ARG A 42 11.45 21.64 -2.70
N LYS A 43 10.72 22.55 -3.36
CA LYS A 43 9.28 22.41 -3.58
C LYS A 43 8.94 21.02 -4.13
N GLY A 44 7.95 20.37 -3.53
CA GLY A 44 7.58 18.99 -3.84
C GLY A 44 8.45 17.93 -3.15
N ALA A 45 9.27 18.29 -2.18
CA ALA A 45 9.86 17.31 -1.25
C ALA A 45 8.76 16.47 -0.60
N LYS A 46 9.03 15.19 -0.42
CA LYS A 46 8.07 14.24 0.17
C LYS A 46 8.53 13.81 1.54
N ARG A 47 7.61 13.67 2.49
CA ARG A 47 7.85 13.07 3.81
C ARG A 47 7.09 11.76 3.95
N LYS A 48 7.53 10.90 4.88
CA LYS A 48 6.78 9.70 5.23
C LYS A 48 5.47 10.13 5.88
N ARG A 49 4.32 9.73 5.31
CA ARG A 49 3.00 10.05 5.83
C ARG A 49 2.88 9.60 7.29
N ALA A 50 2.50 10.51 8.18
CA ALA A 50 2.22 10.17 9.57
C ALA A 50 0.97 9.26 9.64
N LEU A 51 0.90 8.41 10.67
CA LEU A 51 -0.33 7.67 10.93
C LEU A 51 -1.21 8.56 11.83
N PRO A 52 -2.54 8.48 11.72
CA PRO A 52 -3.44 9.27 12.55
C PRO A 52 -3.24 8.98 14.04
N ASP A 53 -2.99 10.04 14.82
CA ASP A 53 -2.61 9.95 16.24
C ASP A 53 -3.78 9.62 17.18
N PHE A 54 -5.02 9.68 16.68
CA PHE A 54 -6.22 9.38 17.47
C PHE A 54 -6.52 7.89 17.61
N ILE A 55 -5.84 7.02 16.86
CA ILE A 55 -6.02 5.57 16.96
C ILE A 55 -5.36 5.06 18.26
N PRO A 56 -6.01 4.18 19.05
CA PRO A 56 -5.42 3.56 20.23
C PRO A 56 -4.06 2.92 19.96
N LYS A 57 -3.16 2.99 20.96
CA LYS A 57 -1.76 2.53 20.84
C LYS A 57 -1.63 1.07 20.36
N HIS A 58 -2.56 0.20 20.76
CA HIS A 58 -2.59 -1.20 20.35
C HIS A 58 -2.75 -1.33 18.83
N ASP A 59 -3.83 -0.75 18.29
CA ASP A 59 -4.16 -0.82 16.86
C ASP A 59 -3.17 -0.02 16.01
N LEU A 60 -2.66 1.10 16.53
CA LEU A 60 -1.60 1.86 15.88
C LEU A 60 -0.32 1.03 15.71
N LYS A 61 0.04 0.19 16.69
CA LYS A 61 1.21 -0.72 16.60
C LYS A 61 1.01 -1.78 15.52
N ILE A 62 -0.20 -2.31 15.39
CA ILE A 62 -0.56 -3.28 14.34
C ILE A 62 -0.51 -2.59 12.99
N LEU A 63 -1.17 -1.45 12.85
CA LEU A 63 -1.20 -0.64 11.63
C LEU A 63 0.22 -0.26 11.17
N LYS A 64 1.08 0.22 12.08
CA LYS A 64 2.49 0.52 11.79
C LYS A 64 3.28 -0.71 11.36
N SER A 65 2.99 -1.85 11.95
CA SER A 65 3.61 -3.12 11.56
C SER A 65 3.15 -3.58 10.17
N VAL A 66 1.86 -3.46 9.86
CA VAL A 66 1.28 -3.77 8.55
C VAL A 66 1.83 -2.82 7.50
N LYS A 67 1.88 -1.51 7.77
CA LYS A 67 2.52 -0.49 6.90
C LYS A 67 3.95 -0.87 6.53
N ARG A 68 4.77 -1.18 7.54
CA ARG A 68 6.17 -1.58 7.34
C ARG A 68 6.30 -2.86 6.54
N LYS A 69 5.46 -3.87 6.82
CA LYS A 69 5.48 -5.15 6.11
C LYS A 69 5.03 -4.97 4.66
N ALA A 70 3.94 -4.24 4.42
CA ALA A 70 3.44 -3.92 3.09
C ALA A 70 4.49 -3.19 2.24
N TYR A 71 5.09 -2.12 2.80
CA TYR A 71 6.13 -1.37 2.12
C TYR A 71 7.32 -2.27 1.73
N ARG A 72 7.77 -3.13 2.65
CA ARG A 72 8.88 -4.04 2.39
C ARG A 72 8.53 -5.07 1.33
N LEU A 73 7.38 -5.74 1.44
CA LEU A 73 6.97 -6.75 0.48
C LEU A 73 6.83 -6.15 -0.92
N ASP A 74 6.12 -5.03 -1.06
CA ASP A 74 5.85 -4.46 -2.39
C ASP A 74 7.10 -3.81 -3.03
N LEU A 75 7.98 -3.14 -2.25
CA LEU A 75 9.24 -2.61 -2.81
C LEU A 75 10.31 -3.67 -3.06
N GLN A 76 10.41 -4.71 -2.21
CA GLN A 76 11.42 -5.76 -2.39
C GLN A 76 11.08 -6.64 -3.60
N LEU A 77 9.79 -6.89 -3.85
CA LEU A 77 9.34 -7.58 -5.06
C LEU A 77 9.68 -6.77 -6.33
N SER A 78 9.59 -5.43 -6.28
CA SER A 78 9.97 -4.55 -7.39
C SER A 78 11.48 -4.53 -7.70
N LEU A 79 12.35 -4.89 -6.74
CA LEU A 79 13.81 -4.85 -6.92
C LEU A 79 14.39 -6.20 -7.39
N CYS A 80 13.57 -7.23 -7.58
CA CYS A 80 14.02 -8.55 -8.01
C CYS A 80 14.37 -8.56 -9.52
N GLY A 81 15.34 -7.73 -9.91
CA GLY A 81 15.94 -7.65 -11.23
C GLY A 81 16.72 -8.93 -11.54
N LEU A 82 16.03 -9.90 -12.14
CA LEU A 82 16.56 -11.21 -12.45
C LEU A 82 17.62 -11.14 -13.56
N ARG A 83 18.87 -11.48 -13.20
CA ARG A 83 19.88 -11.99 -14.13
C ARG A 83 20.23 -13.41 -13.71
N ILE A 84 19.62 -14.39 -14.36
CA ILE A 84 19.93 -15.81 -14.16
C ILE A 84 20.55 -16.32 -15.46
N GLY A 85 21.81 -16.74 -15.39
CA GLY A 85 22.54 -17.36 -16.50
C GLY A 85 22.01 -18.75 -16.83
N TRP A 86 22.76 -19.53 -17.62
CA TRP A 86 22.39 -20.87 -18.14
C TRP A 86 21.89 -21.91 -17.11
N ALA A 87 21.93 -21.61 -15.82
CA ALA A 87 21.17 -22.27 -14.75
C ALA A 87 19.66 -21.92 -14.70
N GLY A 88 19.04 -21.51 -15.81
CA GLY A 88 17.60 -21.68 -16.02
C GLY A 88 17.14 -23.16 -16.01
N VAL A 89 18.08 -24.12 -15.96
CA VAL A 89 17.85 -25.57 -15.93
C VAL A 89 17.18 -26.06 -14.63
N ILE A 90 17.26 -25.33 -13.53
CA ILE A 90 16.40 -25.56 -12.35
C ILE A 90 15.39 -24.41 -12.33
N GLY A 91 14.51 -24.39 -13.33
CA GLY A 91 13.20 -23.74 -13.26
C GLY A 91 12.37 -24.38 -12.15
N LEU A 92 12.76 -24.15 -10.90
CA LEU A 92 12.01 -24.51 -9.70
C LEU A 92 10.79 -23.59 -9.71
N LEU A 93 9.76 -24.03 -10.47
CA LEU A 93 8.43 -23.47 -10.66
C LEU A 93 8.35 -21.93 -10.56
N PRO A 94 8.12 -21.17 -11.66
CA PRO A 94 7.84 -19.72 -11.55
C PRO A 94 6.78 -19.40 -10.47
N TRP A 95 5.83 -20.32 -10.31
CA TRP A 95 4.80 -20.38 -9.27
C TRP A 95 5.29 -20.35 -7.82
N ILE A 96 6.52 -20.80 -7.50
CA ILE A 96 7.04 -20.81 -6.12
C ILE A 96 7.19 -19.39 -5.60
N GLY A 97 7.66 -18.46 -6.46
CA GLY A 97 7.73 -17.04 -6.12
C GLY A 97 6.35 -16.51 -5.73
N ASP A 98 5.34 -16.79 -6.55
CA ASP A 98 3.96 -16.35 -6.32
C ASP A 98 3.34 -17.01 -5.08
N ILE A 99 3.61 -18.30 -4.83
CA ILE A 99 3.14 -19.00 -3.62
C ILE A 99 3.76 -18.34 -2.38
N ILE A 100 5.05 -18.04 -2.39
CA ILE A 100 5.72 -17.37 -1.26
C ILE A 100 5.17 -15.96 -1.07
N ALA A 101 4.95 -15.20 -2.16
CA ALA A 101 4.35 -13.87 -2.12
C ALA A 101 2.93 -13.93 -1.53
N MET A 102 2.11 -14.88 -1.99
CA MET A 102 0.78 -15.13 -1.45
C MET A 102 0.84 -15.46 0.05
N LEU A 103 1.74 -16.34 0.49
CA LEU A 103 1.91 -16.67 1.92
C LEU A 103 2.25 -15.43 2.76
N PHE A 104 3.13 -14.55 2.27
CA PHE A 104 3.44 -13.30 2.97
C PHE A 104 2.27 -12.34 3.02
N ALA A 105 1.49 -12.25 1.95
CA ALA A 105 0.29 -11.44 1.89
C ALA A 105 -0.80 -11.97 2.84
N LEU A 106 -1.00 -13.30 2.90
CA LEU A 106 -1.90 -13.95 3.85
C LEU A 106 -1.47 -13.70 5.30
N GLN A 107 -0.18 -13.78 5.61
CA GLN A 107 0.32 -13.42 6.94
C GLN A 107 0.08 -11.94 7.28
N LEU A 108 0.14 -11.05 6.28
CA LEU A 108 -0.20 -9.64 6.47
C LEU A 108 -1.68 -9.46 6.78
N VAL A 109 -2.58 -10.14 6.07
CA VAL A 109 -4.03 -10.16 6.37
C VAL A 109 -4.29 -10.75 7.76
N LYS A 110 -3.60 -11.82 8.15
CA LYS A 110 -3.69 -12.41 9.50
C LYS A 110 -3.28 -11.40 10.57
N LYS A 111 -2.19 -10.65 10.34
CA LYS A 111 -1.73 -9.60 11.25
C LYS A 111 -2.71 -8.43 11.34
N ALA A 112 -3.29 -8.03 10.21
CA ALA A 112 -4.34 -7.02 10.18
C ALA A 112 -5.58 -7.45 11.00
N GLY A 113 -5.85 -8.75 11.09
CA GLY A 113 -6.95 -9.29 11.91
C GLY A 113 -6.72 -9.27 13.42
N GLN A 114 -5.53 -8.88 13.89
CA GLN A 114 -5.21 -8.79 15.31
C GLN A 114 -5.66 -7.46 15.94
N VAL A 115 -6.26 -6.56 15.15
CA VAL A 115 -6.82 -5.29 15.65
C VAL A 115 -7.91 -5.54 16.67
N GLU A 116 -8.13 -4.59 17.55
CA GLU A 116 -9.12 -4.68 18.61
C GLU A 116 -10.54 -4.82 18.01
N GLY A 117 -11.30 -5.81 18.47
CA GLY A 117 -12.60 -6.17 17.89
C GLY A 117 -12.53 -6.92 16.55
N GLY A 118 -11.33 -7.18 16.03
CA GLY A 118 -11.11 -7.93 14.80
C GLY A 118 -11.48 -7.17 13.51
N LEU A 119 -11.31 -7.85 12.39
CA LEU A 119 -11.71 -7.35 11.07
C LEU A 119 -13.16 -7.75 10.76
N PRO A 120 -14.01 -6.81 10.29
CA PRO A 120 -15.31 -7.15 9.73
C PRO A 120 -15.16 -8.19 8.61
N PRO A 121 -16.07 -9.18 8.51
CA PRO A 121 -15.97 -10.24 7.50
C PRO A 121 -15.84 -9.70 6.07
N ALA A 122 -16.61 -8.66 5.74
CA ALA A 122 -16.57 -8.00 4.44
C ALA A 122 -15.21 -7.36 4.14
N LEU A 123 -14.56 -6.75 5.13
CA LEU A 123 -13.24 -6.15 4.96
C LEU A 123 -12.16 -7.22 4.80
N ARG A 124 -12.21 -8.26 5.62
CA ARG A 124 -11.32 -9.43 5.48
C ARG A 124 -11.45 -10.05 4.10
N GLN A 125 -12.68 -10.20 3.59
CA GLN A 125 -12.92 -10.74 2.26
C GLN A 125 -12.32 -9.84 1.17
N LYS A 126 -12.49 -8.51 1.25
CA LYS A 126 -11.84 -7.57 0.32
C LYS A 126 -10.32 -7.73 0.32
N MET A 127 -9.71 -7.87 1.50
CA MET A 127 -8.26 -8.08 1.59
C MET A 127 -7.82 -9.42 0.97
N MET A 128 -8.62 -10.47 1.16
CA MET A 128 -8.39 -11.79 0.57
C MET A 128 -8.56 -11.78 -0.95
N VAL A 129 -9.54 -11.05 -1.48
CA VAL A 129 -9.73 -10.87 -2.92
C VAL A 129 -8.50 -10.20 -3.54
N ASN A 130 -7.94 -9.16 -2.90
CA ASN A 130 -6.69 -8.57 -3.38
C ASN A 130 -5.56 -9.59 -3.45
N VAL A 131 -5.42 -10.47 -2.44
CA VAL A 131 -4.41 -11.54 -2.44
C VAL A 131 -4.66 -12.55 -3.56
N ALA A 132 -5.92 -12.95 -3.77
CA ALA A 132 -6.29 -13.90 -4.81
C ALA A 132 -6.07 -13.32 -6.23
N CYS A 133 -6.38 -12.04 -6.43
CA CYS A 133 -6.11 -11.33 -7.69
C CYS A 133 -4.60 -11.22 -7.96
N ASP A 134 -3.82 -10.85 -6.95
CA ASP A 134 -2.35 -10.74 -7.04
C ASP A 134 -1.71 -12.08 -7.41
N PHE A 135 -2.09 -13.15 -6.71
CA PHE A 135 -1.66 -14.50 -7.02
C PHE A 135 -2.09 -14.90 -8.44
N GLY A 136 -3.37 -14.71 -8.79
CA GLY A 136 -3.93 -15.00 -10.11
C GLY A 136 -3.24 -14.27 -11.26
N ILE A 137 -2.79 -13.04 -11.02
CA ILE A 137 -2.00 -12.26 -11.98
C ILE A 137 -0.58 -12.85 -12.08
N GLY A 138 0.07 -13.16 -10.96
CA GLY A 138 1.41 -13.77 -10.93
C GLY A 138 1.49 -15.10 -11.67
N LEU A 139 0.38 -15.84 -11.73
CA LEU A 139 0.24 -17.08 -12.51
C LEU A 139 0.48 -16.92 -14.02
N ILE A 140 0.37 -15.70 -14.56
CA ILE A 140 0.55 -15.45 -15.99
C ILE A 140 2.03 -15.14 -16.26
N PRO A 141 2.81 -16.06 -16.84
CA PRO A 141 4.21 -15.78 -17.13
C PRO A 141 4.36 -14.60 -18.09
N LEU A 142 5.47 -13.84 -17.96
CA LEU A 142 5.83 -12.65 -18.75
C LEU A 142 5.03 -11.39 -18.43
N VAL A 143 3.70 -11.44 -18.50
CA VAL A 143 2.83 -10.27 -18.30
C VAL A 143 2.46 -10.11 -16.83
N GLY A 144 2.21 -11.23 -16.14
CA GLY A 144 1.83 -11.27 -14.74
C GLY A 144 2.88 -10.70 -13.81
N ASP A 145 4.16 -10.99 -14.04
CA ASP A 145 5.27 -10.48 -13.22
C ASP A 145 5.29 -8.94 -13.16
N PHE A 146 5.05 -8.28 -14.30
CA PHE A 146 5.01 -6.82 -14.36
C PHE A 146 3.74 -6.27 -13.70
N ILE A 147 2.58 -6.87 -13.99
CA ILE A 147 1.31 -6.41 -13.43
C ILE A 147 1.25 -6.65 -11.91
N ASN A 148 1.79 -7.76 -11.41
CA ASN A 148 1.89 -8.08 -9.98
C ASN A 148 2.65 -6.97 -9.23
N VAL A 149 3.82 -6.59 -9.74
CA VAL A 149 4.62 -5.47 -9.17
C VAL A 149 3.84 -4.14 -9.19
N LEU A 150 3.03 -3.89 -10.21
CA LEU A 150 2.19 -2.69 -10.29
C LEU A 150 0.97 -2.75 -9.36
N TYR A 151 0.41 -3.94 -9.15
CA TYR A 151 -0.80 -4.15 -8.36
C TYR A 151 -0.57 -4.00 -6.84
N LYS A 152 0.66 -4.16 -6.34
CA LYS A 152 1.02 -3.82 -4.94
C LYS A 152 -0.04 -4.24 -3.91
N CYS A 153 -0.38 -5.53 -3.91
CA CYS A 153 -1.49 -6.07 -3.11
C CYS A 153 -1.37 -5.72 -1.61
N ASN A 154 -0.16 -5.77 -1.06
CA ASN A 154 0.04 -5.51 0.37
C ASN A 154 -0.23 -4.04 0.73
N SER A 155 0.13 -3.10 -0.14
CA SER A 155 -0.18 -1.68 -0.01
C SER A 155 -1.68 -1.45 -0.06
N ARG A 156 -2.41 -2.11 -0.97
CA ARG A 156 -3.89 -2.02 -1.05
C ARG A 156 -4.54 -2.52 0.24
N ASN A 157 -4.06 -3.65 0.76
CA ASN A 157 -4.51 -4.21 2.03
C ASN A 157 -4.19 -3.32 3.22
N PHE A 158 -3.02 -2.67 3.24
CA PHE A 158 -2.69 -1.68 4.25
C PHE A 158 -3.64 -0.48 4.21
N VAL A 159 -3.91 0.09 3.02
CA VAL A 159 -4.83 1.22 2.85
C VAL A 159 -6.26 0.86 3.29
N LEU A 160 -6.72 -0.36 2.98
CA LEU A 160 -8.02 -0.84 3.45
C LEU A 160 -8.10 -0.91 4.97
N LEU A 161 -7.05 -1.42 5.63
CA LEU A 161 -6.98 -1.48 7.09
C LEU A 161 -6.95 -0.09 7.72
N GLU A 162 -6.12 0.80 7.18
CA GLU A 162 -6.00 2.18 7.66
C GLU A 162 -7.33 2.91 7.58
N LYS A 163 -8.02 2.85 6.43
CA LYS A 163 -9.35 3.46 6.24
C LYS A 163 -10.36 2.93 7.24
N TYR A 164 -10.37 1.62 7.46
CA TYR A 164 -11.27 1.01 8.44
C TYR A 164 -11.00 1.49 9.87
N LEU A 165 -9.74 1.54 10.30
CA LEU A 165 -9.41 2.01 11.64
C LEU A 165 -9.71 3.50 11.81
N VAL A 166 -9.46 4.31 10.78
CA VAL A 166 -9.87 5.72 10.76
C VAL A 166 -11.38 5.84 10.95
N GLU A 167 -12.18 5.16 10.12
CA GLU A 167 -13.64 5.24 10.20
C GLU A 167 -14.19 4.69 11.53
N LYS A 168 -13.61 3.61 12.05
CA LYS A 168 -13.99 3.00 13.34
C LYS A 168 -13.78 4.00 14.47
N TYR A 169 -12.57 4.54 14.61
CA TYR A 169 -12.22 5.42 15.73
C TYR A 169 -12.70 6.86 15.55
N GLU A 170 -13.00 7.29 14.33
CA GLU A 170 -13.65 8.57 14.05
C GLU A 170 -15.11 8.56 14.52
N LYS A 171 -15.84 7.45 14.31
CA LYS A 171 -17.22 7.28 14.84
C LYS A 171 -17.27 7.15 16.36
N GLU A 172 -16.25 6.54 16.96
CA GLU A 172 -16.15 6.39 18.42
C GLU A 172 -15.66 7.68 19.12
N ARG A 173 -15.23 8.70 18.36
CA ARG A 173 -14.75 9.95 18.92
C ARG A 173 -15.95 10.73 19.47
N PRO A 174 -16.03 10.99 20.79
CA PRO A 174 -17.06 11.88 21.33
C PRO A 174 -16.84 13.26 20.74
N ASP A 175 -17.88 13.81 20.11
CA ASP A 175 -17.92 15.04 19.30
C ASP A 175 -16.85 16.07 19.68
N THR A 176 -15.69 15.97 19.05
CA THR A 176 -14.86 17.14 18.83
C THR A 176 -14.99 17.41 17.35
N HIS A 177 -16.08 18.10 16.98
CA HIS A 177 -16.19 18.74 15.68
C HIS A 177 -15.04 19.74 15.52
N VAL A 178 -13.87 19.25 15.09
CA VAL A 178 -12.94 20.07 14.32
C VAL A 178 -13.10 19.58 12.90
N PRO A 179 -13.89 20.28 12.07
CA PRO A 179 -13.86 20.06 10.64
C PRO A 179 -12.40 20.19 10.20
N LEU A 180 -11.90 19.24 9.42
CA LEU A 180 -10.58 19.28 8.78
C LEU A 180 -10.41 20.46 7.78
N GLN A 181 -11.28 21.48 7.85
CA GLN A 181 -11.29 22.67 7.01
C GLN A 181 -10.86 23.95 7.74
N LYS A 182 -10.53 23.94 9.04
CA LYS A 182 -10.14 25.17 9.79
C LYS A 182 -8.76 25.14 10.45
N ALA A 183 -7.77 24.53 9.81
CA ALA A 183 -6.36 24.77 10.14
C ALA A 183 -5.70 25.83 9.21
N GLN A 184 -6.46 26.46 8.31
CA GLN A 184 -5.97 27.46 7.35
C GLN A 184 -6.48 28.89 7.63
N GLU A 185 -7.08 29.17 8.79
CA GLU A 185 -7.56 30.51 9.17
C GLU A 185 -7.22 30.85 10.63
N THR A 186 -5.92 30.82 10.95
CA THR A 186 -5.30 31.48 12.12
C THR A 186 -3.80 31.41 11.84
N VAL A 187 -3.11 32.46 11.43
CA VAL A 187 -3.10 33.87 11.86
C VAL A 187 -2.64 34.74 10.68
#